data_AF-Q8JIU3-F1
#
_entry.id   AF-Q8JIU3-F1
#
_cell.length_a   1.000
_cell.length_b   1.000
_cell.length_c   1.000
_cell.angle_alpha   90.00
_cell.angle_beta   90.00
_cell.angle_gamma   90.00
#
_symmetry.space_group_name_H-M   'P 1'
#
loop_
_entity.id
_entity.type
_entity.pdbx_description
1 polymer ?
#
loop_
_entity_poly.entity_id
_entity_poly.type
_entity_poly.pdbx_seq_one_letter_code
_entity_poly.pdbx_strand_id
1 'polypeptide(L)'
;MWSPKMPEGLGLEIAHHPLTMKRVVNLIIAMERLKSNVSESPQSTEFTDDNLLNILLESAVKERNVFERTAKPAQYTYNFQSLHSVMDSEQRHLVRVPNSMELHAVMLQGGTGNCQVQLNMATYLPPTPSAEAVTVTLCIKDTNLYLSCQKEGDEPSLHLEAVTDKESLLRITPGSDMARFLFYKHITGLNNSTLVSV
;
A
#
# COMPACT_ATOMS: atom_id res chain seq x y z
N MET A 1 -3.21 55.61 -39.81
CA MET A 1 -1.74 55.71 -39.69
C MET A 1 -1.37 55.39 -38.24
N TRP A 2 -0.91 54.17 -37.96
CA TRP A 2 -0.25 53.85 -36.68
C TRP A 2 1.24 54.18 -36.81
N SER A 3 1.76 55.00 -35.91
CA SER A 3 3.20 55.28 -35.83
C SER A 3 3.89 54.18 -35.00
N PRO A 4 4.88 53.46 -35.54
CA PRO A 4 5.50 52.30 -34.89
C PRO A 4 6.70 52.71 -34.02
N LYS A 5 6.60 53.81 -33.26
CA LYS A 5 7.69 54.24 -32.37
C LYS A 5 7.23 54.14 -30.93
N MET A 6 7.71 53.10 -30.23
CA MET A 6 7.64 53.06 -28.76
C MET A 6 8.47 54.23 -28.19
N PRO A 7 8.00 54.86 -27.08
CA PRO A 7 8.78 55.87 -26.38
C PRO A 7 10.16 55.32 -25.97
N GLU A 8 11.19 56.17 -26.03
CA GLU A 8 12.53 55.82 -25.56
C GLU A 8 12.47 55.39 -24.08
N GLY A 9 13.00 54.20 -23.78
CA GLY A 9 13.03 53.63 -22.42
C GLY A 9 12.05 52.48 -22.15
N LEU A 10 11.13 52.15 -23.08
CA LEU A 10 10.20 51.02 -22.93
C LEU A 10 10.46 49.95 -23.99
N GLY A 11 10.90 48.77 -23.56
CA GLY A 11 11.01 47.56 -24.39
C GLY A 11 9.83 46.62 -24.13
N LEU A 12 9.11 46.23 -25.19
CA LEU A 12 8.06 45.21 -25.12
C LEU A 12 8.63 43.85 -25.57
N GLU A 13 8.65 42.88 -24.67
CA GLU A 13 9.05 41.51 -24.98
C GLU A 13 7.83 40.57 -24.89
N ILE A 14 7.44 39.95 -26.01
CA ILE A 14 6.29 39.04 -26.09
C ILE A 14 6.79 37.60 -25.94
N ALA A 15 6.71 37.07 -24.72
CA ALA A 15 7.12 35.70 -24.42
C ALA A 15 6.00 34.69 -24.75
N HIS A 16 6.29 33.72 -25.62
CA HIS A 16 5.33 32.72 -26.10
C HIS A 16 5.23 31.50 -25.15
N HIS A 17 4.78 31.74 -23.92
CA HIS A 17 4.50 30.65 -22.98
C HIS A 17 3.10 30.07 -23.25
N PRO A 18 2.92 28.73 -23.31
CA PRO A 18 1.60 28.14 -23.46
C PRO A 18 0.69 28.54 -22.29
N LEU A 19 -0.33 29.34 -22.58
CA LEU A 19 -1.29 29.83 -21.60
C LEU A 19 -2.32 28.73 -21.32
N THR A 20 -2.46 28.32 -20.07
CA THR A 20 -3.58 27.47 -19.66
C THR A 20 -4.83 28.34 -19.49
N MET A 21 -6.02 27.78 -19.73
CA MET A 21 -7.30 28.49 -19.57
C MET A 21 -7.45 29.11 -18.17
N LYS A 22 -6.90 28.45 -17.14
CA LYS A 22 -6.79 28.98 -15.77
C LYS A 22 -6.01 30.29 -15.68
N ARG A 23 -4.88 30.42 -16.40
CA ARG A 23 -4.09 31.66 -16.43
C ARG A 23 -4.84 32.79 -17.14
N VAL A 24 -5.56 32.46 -18.22
CA VAL A 24 -6.38 33.43 -18.96
C VAL A 24 -7.53 33.95 -18.09
N VAL A 25 -8.25 33.06 -17.39
CA VAL A 25 -9.34 33.45 -16.48
C VAL A 25 -8.82 34.34 -15.36
N ASN A 26 -7.69 33.98 -14.73
CA ASN A 26 -7.08 34.80 -13.69
C ASN A 26 -6.68 36.20 -14.22
N LEU A 27 -6.19 36.29 -15.45
CA LEU A 27 -5.85 37.56 -16.10
C LEU A 27 -7.09 38.42 -16.33
N ILE A 28 -8.19 37.83 -16.84
CA ILE A 28 -9.46 38.54 -17.08
C ILE A 28 -10.03 39.09 -15.77
N ILE A 29 -10.03 38.27 -14.71
CA ILE A 29 -10.51 38.69 -13.38
C ILE A 29 -9.65 39.84 -12.83
N ALA A 30 -8.32 39.74 -12.96
CA ALA A 30 -7.42 40.81 -12.52
C ALA A 30 -7.65 42.13 -13.29
N MET A 31 -7.84 42.06 -14.62
CA MET A 31 -8.12 43.22 -15.46
C MET A 31 -9.46 43.88 -15.13
N GLU A 32 -10.52 43.08 -14.91
CA GLU A 32 -11.85 43.62 -14.58
C GLU A 32 -11.83 44.32 -13.20
N ARG A 33 -11.08 43.79 -12.24
CA ARG A 33 -10.91 44.41 -10.91
C ARG A 33 -10.12 45.72 -10.97
N LEU A 34 -9.02 45.73 -11.72
CA LEU A 34 -8.24 46.95 -11.98
C LEU A 34 -9.12 48.04 -12.59
N LYS A 35 -10.01 47.67 -13.52
CA LYS A 35 -10.95 48.59 -14.15
C LYS A 35 -12.03 49.09 -13.18
N SER A 36 -12.50 48.27 -12.24
CA SER A 36 -13.51 48.69 -11.26
C SER A 36 -12.98 49.71 -10.23
N ASN A 37 -11.67 49.68 -9.96
CA ASN A 37 -11.01 50.63 -9.04
C ASN A 37 -10.70 51.99 -9.70
N VAL A 38 -11.01 52.17 -11.00
CA VAL A 38 -10.79 53.42 -11.77
C VAL A 38 -12.05 54.31 -11.77
N SER A 39 -12.94 54.14 -10.79
CA SER A 39 -14.16 54.97 -10.64
C SER A 39 -13.88 56.41 -10.17
N GLU A 40 -12.65 56.76 -9.81
CA GLU A 40 -12.24 58.12 -9.49
C GLU A 40 -11.26 58.65 -10.55
N SER A 41 -11.47 59.89 -10.99
CA SER A 41 -10.62 60.56 -11.98
C SER A 41 -9.14 60.49 -11.58
N PRO A 42 -8.21 60.13 -12.49
CA PRO A 42 -6.81 59.94 -12.11
C PRO A 42 -6.16 61.31 -11.90
N GLN A 43 -5.94 61.69 -10.64
CA GLN A 43 -5.07 62.84 -10.32
C GLN A 43 -3.60 62.44 -10.11
N SER A 44 -3.27 61.15 -10.18
CA SER A 44 -1.88 60.68 -10.19
C SER A 44 -1.74 59.34 -10.92
N THR A 45 -0.59 59.12 -11.55
CA THR A 45 -0.19 57.88 -12.23
C THR A 45 0.35 56.81 -11.27
N GLU A 46 0.15 56.97 -9.96
CA GLU A 46 0.86 56.17 -8.97
C GLU A 46 0.10 54.90 -8.62
N PHE A 47 0.42 53.85 -9.38
CA PHE A 47 0.28 52.49 -8.89
C PHE A 47 1.30 52.30 -7.75
N THR A 48 0.82 52.33 -6.51
CA THR A 48 1.66 52.19 -5.31
C THR A 48 1.92 50.72 -4.98
N ASP A 49 3.00 50.46 -4.24
CA ASP A 49 3.37 49.12 -3.79
C ASP A 49 2.27 48.45 -2.96
N ASP A 50 1.46 49.22 -2.24
CA ASP A 50 0.31 48.72 -1.47
C ASP A 50 -0.78 48.14 -2.39
N ASN A 51 -1.00 48.74 -3.57
CA ASN A 51 -1.95 48.24 -4.55
C ASN A 51 -1.45 46.93 -5.16
N LEU A 52 -0.15 46.81 -5.42
CA LEU A 52 0.49 45.56 -5.84
C LEU A 52 0.37 44.48 -4.76
N LEU A 53 0.64 44.83 -3.50
CA LEU A 53 0.58 43.91 -2.38
C LEU A 53 -0.83 43.32 -2.21
N ASN A 54 -1.86 44.17 -2.29
CA ASN A 54 -3.26 43.72 -2.20
C ASN A 54 -3.63 42.75 -3.33
N ILE A 55 -3.22 43.04 -4.57
CA ILE A 55 -3.46 42.14 -5.71
C ILE A 55 -2.73 40.79 -5.52
N LEU A 56 -1.49 40.83 -5.03
CA LEU A 56 -0.68 39.61 -4.81
C LEU A 56 -1.24 38.76 -3.67
N LEU A 57 -1.64 39.38 -2.56
CA LEU A 57 -2.22 38.71 -1.39
C LEU A 57 -3.56 38.06 -1.71
N GLU A 58 -4.43 38.73 -2.48
CA GLU A 58 -5.68 38.12 -2.96
C GLU A 58 -5.44 36.94 -3.91
N SER A 59 -4.38 36.97 -4.72
CA SER A 59 -4.02 35.86 -5.62
C SER A 59 -3.34 34.68 -4.91
N ALA A 60 -2.75 34.92 -3.74
CA ALA A 60 -2.01 33.93 -2.96
C ALA A 60 -2.92 32.91 -2.27
N VAL A 61 -4.21 33.19 -2.11
CA VAL A 61 -5.19 32.24 -1.56
C VAL A 61 -5.61 31.26 -2.64
N LYS A 62 -4.78 30.25 -2.83
CA LYS A 62 -5.11 29.11 -3.69
C LYS A 62 -5.96 28.13 -2.90
N GLU A 63 -7.28 28.17 -3.11
CA GLU A 63 -8.18 27.14 -2.60
C GLU A 63 -7.68 25.75 -3.03
N ARG A 64 -7.27 24.95 -2.06
CA ARG A 64 -6.80 23.59 -2.26
C ARG A 64 -7.86 22.69 -1.67
N ASN A 65 -8.59 21.98 -2.54
CA ASN A 65 -9.44 20.89 -2.13
C ASN A 65 -8.56 19.83 -1.45
N VAL A 66 -8.63 19.77 -0.12
CA VAL A 66 -8.04 18.70 0.68
C VAL A 66 -9.09 17.61 0.75
N PHE A 67 -8.93 16.59 -0.07
CA PHE A 67 -9.76 15.39 0.05
C PHE A 67 -9.29 14.59 1.25
N GLU A 68 -10.21 14.30 2.16
CA GLU A 68 -10.00 13.30 3.21
C GLU A 68 -9.72 11.95 2.54
N ARG A 69 -8.48 11.47 2.65
CA ARG A 69 -8.14 10.09 2.27
C ARG A 69 -8.35 9.24 3.51
N THR A 70 -9.43 8.48 3.54
CA THR A 70 -9.53 7.35 4.46
C THR A 70 -8.40 6.37 4.13
N ALA A 71 -7.55 6.09 5.13
CA ALA A 71 -6.53 5.06 4.99
C ALA A 71 -7.23 3.72 4.72
N LYS A 72 -6.71 2.93 3.76
CA LYS A 72 -7.21 1.57 3.58
C LYS A 72 -7.02 0.80 4.90
N PRO A 73 -7.98 -0.04 5.30
CA PRO A 73 -7.83 -0.85 6.51
C PRO A 73 -6.56 -1.70 6.38
N ALA A 74 -5.80 -1.79 7.49
CA ALA A 74 -4.62 -2.63 7.57
C ALA A 74 -5.02 -4.08 7.30
N GLN A 75 -4.49 -4.69 6.24
CA GLN A 75 -4.81 -6.06 5.84
C GLN A 75 -3.57 -6.77 5.31
N TYR A 76 -3.47 -8.06 5.62
CA TYR A 76 -2.60 -8.98 4.91
C TYR A 76 -3.28 -9.35 3.59
N THR A 77 -2.61 -9.11 2.47
CA THR A 77 -3.17 -9.41 1.15
C THR A 77 -2.41 -10.57 0.53
N TYR A 78 -3.13 -11.59 0.05
CA TYR A 78 -2.55 -12.69 -0.69
C TYR A 78 -1.69 -12.18 -1.86
N ASN A 79 -0.52 -12.78 -2.05
CA ASN A 79 0.40 -12.45 -3.13
C ASN A 79 0.54 -13.61 -4.11
N PHE A 80 1.19 -14.70 -3.68
CA PHE A 80 1.39 -15.89 -4.49
C PHE A 80 1.52 -17.13 -3.60
N GLN A 81 1.46 -18.31 -4.22
CA GLN A 81 1.64 -19.59 -3.55
C GLN A 81 2.77 -20.39 -4.21
N SER A 82 3.49 -21.16 -3.40
CA SER A 82 4.54 -22.06 -3.86
C SER A 82 4.54 -23.36 -3.06
N LEU A 83 4.86 -24.46 -3.74
CA LEU A 83 4.84 -25.80 -3.15
C LEU A 83 6.17 -26.11 -2.50
N HIS A 84 6.13 -26.59 -1.26
CA HIS A 84 7.31 -26.90 -0.46
C HIS A 84 7.23 -28.27 0.19
N SER A 85 8.41 -28.88 0.33
CA SER A 85 8.65 -30.05 1.16
C SER A 85 9.39 -29.57 2.40
N VAL A 86 8.90 -29.92 3.59
CA VAL A 86 9.47 -29.47 4.87
C VAL A 86 10.08 -30.64 5.62
N MET A 87 11.25 -30.39 6.20
CA MET A 87 11.92 -31.26 7.15
C MET A 87 12.39 -30.41 8.32
N ASP A 88 12.49 -31.02 9.49
CA ASP A 88 13.14 -30.37 10.63
C ASP A 88 14.66 -30.52 10.59
N SER A 89 15.34 -29.99 11.61
CA SER A 89 16.80 -30.04 11.74
C SER A 89 17.36 -31.47 11.87
N GLU A 90 16.52 -32.44 12.23
CA GLU A 90 16.87 -33.86 12.37
C GLU A 90 16.54 -34.67 11.11
N GLN A 91 16.22 -33.99 9.98
CA GLN A 91 15.81 -34.62 8.72
C GLN A 91 14.55 -35.48 8.85
N ARG A 92 13.65 -35.13 9.79
CA ARG A 92 12.33 -35.78 9.89
C ARG A 92 11.35 -35.09 8.96
N HIS A 93 10.62 -35.89 8.20
CA HIS A 93 9.60 -35.44 7.27
C HIS A 93 8.25 -35.35 7.98
N LEU A 94 7.41 -34.41 7.55
CA LEU A 94 6.01 -34.38 7.95
C LEU A 94 5.22 -35.47 7.24
N VAL A 95 4.45 -36.25 8.00
CA VAL A 95 3.52 -37.26 7.52
C VAL A 95 2.17 -37.04 8.19
N ARG A 96 1.08 -37.16 7.43
CA ARG A 96 -0.27 -37.06 7.97
C ARG A 96 -0.72 -38.40 8.51
N VAL A 97 -1.26 -38.40 9.73
CA VAL A 97 -1.88 -39.59 10.32
C VAL A 97 -3.22 -39.85 9.62
N PRO A 98 -3.44 -41.05 9.04
CA PRO A 98 -4.69 -41.37 8.35
C PRO A 98 -5.90 -41.20 9.28
N ASN A 99 -6.98 -40.61 8.76
CA ASN A 99 -8.22 -40.35 9.49
C ASN A 99 -8.09 -39.50 10.76
N SER A 100 -6.97 -38.78 10.92
CA SER A 100 -6.73 -37.83 12.01
C SER A 100 -6.46 -36.42 11.46
N MET A 101 -6.54 -35.42 12.35
CA MET A 101 -6.15 -34.02 12.13
C MET A 101 -4.75 -33.74 12.69
N GLU A 102 -3.87 -34.75 12.64
CA GLU A 102 -2.53 -34.69 13.21
C GLU A 102 -1.45 -34.89 12.14
N LEU A 103 -0.33 -34.20 12.35
CA LEU A 103 0.90 -34.33 11.58
C LEU A 103 2.00 -34.86 12.51
N HIS A 104 2.70 -35.89 12.07
CA HIS A 104 3.86 -36.43 12.78
C HIS A 104 5.14 -36.11 12.00
N ALA A 105 6.22 -35.84 12.74
CA ALA A 105 7.57 -35.74 12.20
C ALA A 105 8.25 -37.11 12.32
N VAL A 106 8.58 -37.74 11.19
CA VAL A 106 9.21 -39.08 11.17
C VAL A 106 10.34 -39.16 10.14
N MET A 107 11.35 -39.99 10.41
CA MET A 107 12.37 -40.33 9.40
C MET A 107 11.77 -41.34 8.42
N LEU A 108 11.66 -40.96 7.15
CA LEU A 108 11.17 -41.85 6.09
C LEU A 108 12.30 -42.71 5.55
N GLN A 109 12.02 -44.00 5.34
CA GLN A 109 12.94 -44.94 4.73
C GLN A 109 12.73 -44.98 3.20
N GLY A 110 13.74 -45.47 2.46
CA GLY A 110 13.67 -45.58 1.00
C GLY A 110 12.39 -46.28 0.52
N GLY A 111 11.71 -45.68 -0.46
CA GLY A 111 10.43 -46.18 -1.01
C GLY A 111 9.17 -45.64 -0.32
N THR A 112 9.28 -44.93 0.81
CA THR A 112 8.13 -44.32 1.51
C THR A 112 7.96 -42.81 1.26
N GLY A 113 8.68 -42.26 0.28
CA GLY A 113 8.65 -40.82 -0.03
C GLY A 113 7.26 -40.27 -0.41
N ASN A 114 6.37 -41.13 -0.91
CA ASN A 114 4.99 -40.76 -1.25
C ASN A 114 4.13 -40.43 -0.02
N CYS A 115 4.57 -40.82 1.18
CA CYS A 115 3.89 -40.51 2.43
C CYS A 115 4.21 -39.09 2.94
N GLN A 116 5.18 -38.41 2.33
CA GLN A 116 5.58 -37.08 2.75
C GLN A 116 4.50 -36.05 2.42
N VAL A 117 4.13 -35.25 3.42
CA VAL A 117 3.27 -34.08 3.25
C VAL A 117 4.02 -33.00 2.47
N GLN A 118 3.39 -32.54 1.39
CA GLN A 118 3.79 -31.31 0.69
C GLN A 118 2.88 -30.16 1.14
N LEU A 119 3.47 -28.99 1.38
CA LEU A 119 2.77 -27.80 1.83
C LEU A 119 2.70 -26.76 0.72
N ASN A 120 1.48 -26.34 0.41
CA ASN A 120 1.19 -25.11 -0.29
C ASN A 120 1.42 -23.94 0.66
N MET A 121 2.52 -23.21 0.45
CA MET A 121 2.87 -22.01 1.21
C MET A 121 2.42 -20.77 0.44
N ALA A 122 1.36 -20.12 0.92
CA ALA A 122 0.88 -18.87 0.35
C ALA A 122 1.52 -17.69 1.09
N THR A 123 2.08 -16.73 0.34
CA THR A 123 2.76 -15.54 0.84
C THR A 123 1.81 -14.35 0.82
N TYR A 124 1.93 -13.49 1.84
CA TYR A 124 1.09 -12.31 2.01
C TYR A 124 1.94 -11.04 2.05
N LEU A 125 1.39 -9.97 1.50
CA LEU A 125 1.87 -8.62 1.72
C LEU A 125 1.30 -8.11 3.04
N PRO A 126 2.12 -7.82 4.06
CA PRO A 126 1.65 -7.31 5.33
C PRO A 126 1.19 -5.85 5.21
N PRO A 127 0.31 -5.37 6.11
CA PRO A 127 -0.14 -3.98 6.12
C PRO A 127 0.99 -2.99 6.32
N THR A 128 2.00 -3.38 7.09
CA THR A 128 3.25 -2.65 7.27
C THR A 128 4.38 -3.50 6.74
N PRO A 129 5.11 -3.06 5.70
CA PRO A 129 6.26 -3.79 5.20
C PRO A 129 7.29 -3.97 6.31
N SER A 130 7.67 -5.22 6.59
CA SER A 130 8.80 -5.57 7.43
C SER A 130 9.85 -6.28 6.58
N ALA A 131 11.11 -5.92 6.76
CA ALA A 131 12.23 -6.58 6.08
C ALA A 131 12.61 -7.92 6.76
N GLU A 132 12.12 -8.19 7.97
CA GLU A 132 12.65 -9.23 8.84
C GLU A 132 11.94 -10.59 8.70
N ALA A 133 10.73 -10.61 8.13
CA ALA A 133 9.94 -11.82 8.00
C ALA A 133 8.98 -11.78 6.81
N VAL A 134 8.71 -12.95 6.23
CA VAL A 134 7.67 -13.14 5.21
C VAL A 134 6.44 -13.72 5.88
N THR A 135 5.27 -13.09 5.72
CA THR A 135 4.02 -13.64 6.26
C THR A 135 3.46 -14.71 5.32
N VAL A 136 3.12 -15.88 5.87
CA VAL A 136 2.64 -17.03 5.11
C VAL A 136 1.46 -17.73 5.77
N THR A 137 0.66 -18.44 4.98
CA THR A 137 -0.24 -19.52 5.45
C THR A 137 0.26 -20.85 4.89
N LEU A 138 -0.04 -21.95 5.58
CA LEU A 138 0.46 -23.28 5.22
C LEU A 138 -0.71 -24.26 5.06
N CYS A 139 -0.87 -24.80 3.86
CA CYS A 139 -1.93 -25.73 3.50
C CYS A 139 -1.36 -27.07 3.04
N ILE A 140 -1.95 -28.18 3.45
CA ILE A 140 -1.58 -29.49 2.89
C ILE A 140 -2.03 -29.55 1.43
N LYS A 141 -1.08 -29.88 0.54
CA LYS A 141 -1.31 -29.96 -0.91
C LYS A 141 -2.52 -30.85 -1.21
N ASP A 142 -3.32 -30.41 -2.19
CA ASP A 142 -4.52 -31.11 -2.68
C ASP A 142 -5.60 -31.32 -1.61
N THR A 143 -5.58 -30.50 -0.55
CA THR A 143 -6.61 -30.49 0.50
C THR A 143 -7.09 -29.06 0.81
N ASN A 144 -7.95 -28.93 1.81
CA ASN A 144 -8.34 -27.68 2.44
C ASN A 144 -7.90 -27.60 3.92
N LEU A 145 -6.91 -28.40 4.30
CA LEU A 145 -6.39 -28.48 5.67
C LEU A 145 -5.22 -27.52 5.83
N TYR A 146 -5.35 -26.57 6.76
CA TYR A 146 -4.37 -25.53 7.05
C TYR A 146 -3.81 -25.67 8.46
N LEU A 147 -2.54 -25.32 8.62
CA LEU A 147 -1.94 -25.13 9.94
C LEU A 147 -2.47 -23.83 10.55
N SER A 148 -2.82 -23.89 11.84
CA SER A 148 -3.34 -22.75 12.60
C SER A 148 -2.90 -22.81 14.06
N CYS A 149 -2.71 -21.64 14.67
CA CYS A 149 -2.41 -21.53 16.09
C CYS A 149 -3.62 -21.03 16.87
N GLN A 150 -4.10 -21.83 17.81
CA GLN A 150 -5.18 -21.43 18.71
C GLN A 150 -4.65 -21.32 20.13
N LYS A 151 -5.31 -20.50 20.94
CA LYS A 151 -5.10 -20.51 22.39
C LYS A 151 -6.17 -21.39 23.01
N GLU A 152 -5.79 -22.60 23.42
CA GLU A 152 -6.67 -23.51 24.14
C GLU A 152 -6.35 -23.43 25.64
N GLY A 153 -7.21 -22.77 26.41
CA GLY A 153 -6.91 -22.46 27.81
C GLY A 153 -5.77 -21.44 27.92
N ASP A 154 -4.69 -21.79 28.60
CA ASP A 154 -3.51 -20.92 28.77
C ASP A 154 -2.34 -21.26 27.85
N GLU A 155 -2.39 -22.38 27.11
CA GLU A 155 -1.30 -22.81 26.24
C GLU A 155 -1.65 -22.61 24.75
N PRO A 156 -0.74 -22.01 23.96
CA PRO A 156 -0.90 -21.96 22.51
C PRO A 156 -0.67 -23.35 21.93
N SER A 157 -1.59 -23.80 21.08
CA SER A 157 -1.56 -25.11 20.44
C SER A 157 -1.65 -24.96 18.92
N LEU A 158 -0.93 -25.84 18.21
CA LEU A 158 -0.90 -25.90 16.74
C LEU A 158 -1.89 -26.96 16.28
N HIS A 159 -2.78 -26.58 15.38
CA HIS A 159 -3.87 -27.42 14.89
C HIS A 159 -3.83 -27.56 13.37
N LEU A 160 -4.53 -28.59 12.89
CA LEU A 160 -4.86 -28.76 11.49
C LEU A 160 -6.36 -28.52 11.31
N GLU A 161 -6.72 -27.45 10.61
CA GLU A 161 -8.10 -27.00 10.46
C GLU A 161 -8.55 -27.03 9.00
N ALA A 162 -9.78 -27.50 8.77
CA ALA A 162 -10.42 -27.44 7.47
C ALA A 162 -10.99 -26.04 7.20
N VAL A 163 -10.52 -25.37 6.16
CA VAL A 163 -11.05 -24.08 5.72
C VAL A 163 -12.06 -24.31 4.59
N THR A 164 -13.33 -23.96 4.82
CA THR A 164 -14.39 -24.09 3.81
C THR A 164 -14.42 -22.91 2.86
N ASP A 165 -14.28 -21.69 3.38
CA ASP A 165 -14.24 -20.46 2.60
C ASP A 165 -12.80 -20.01 2.36
N LYS A 166 -12.24 -20.38 1.20
CA LYS A 166 -10.88 -19.99 0.81
C LYS A 166 -10.77 -18.49 0.45
N GLU A 167 -11.87 -17.83 0.11
CA GLU A 167 -11.86 -16.41 -0.25
C GLU A 167 -11.55 -15.54 0.98
N SER A 168 -11.95 -15.99 2.18
CA SER A 168 -11.60 -15.36 3.46
C SER A 168 -10.07 -15.25 3.68
N LEU A 169 -9.29 -16.13 3.07
CA LEU A 169 -7.83 -16.11 3.13
C LEU A 169 -7.21 -15.15 2.10
N LEU A 170 -7.95 -14.57 1.14
CA LEU A 170 -7.34 -13.61 0.20
C LEU A 170 -6.97 -12.29 0.89
N ARG A 171 -7.72 -11.92 1.93
CA ARG A 171 -7.51 -10.69 2.70
C ARG A 171 -7.80 -10.93 4.17
N ILE A 172 -6.75 -10.91 4.98
CA ILE A 172 -6.85 -11.19 6.41
C ILE A 172 -6.65 -9.89 7.19
N THR A 173 -7.61 -9.59 8.06
CA THR A 173 -7.52 -8.41 8.94
C THR A 173 -6.70 -8.79 10.18
N PRO A 174 -5.72 -7.98 10.62
CA PRO A 174 -4.98 -8.21 11.86
C PRO A 174 -5.92 -8.37 13.05
N GLY A 175 -5.67 -9.37 13.90
CA GLY A 175 -6.51 -9.68 15.07
C GLY A 175 -7.88 -10.30 14.76
N SER A 176 -8.22 -10.50 13.49
CA SER A 176 -9.40 -11.30 13.14
C SER A 176 -9.17 -12.79 13.41
N ASP A 177 -10.24 -13.55 13.46
CA ASP A 177 -10.20 -15.01 13.61
C ASP A 177 -9.27 -15.67 12.59
N MET A 178 -9.27 -15.21 11.33
CA MET A 178 -8.41 -15.74 10.25
C MET A 178 -6.91 -15.50 10.48
N ALA A 179 -6.52 -14.60 11.39
CA ALA A 179 -5.10 -14.34 11.67
C ALA A 179 -4.38 -15.56 12.27
N ARG A 180 -5.11 -16.50 12.89
CA ARG A 180 -4.55 -17.75 13.44
C ARG A 180 -3.86 -18.64 12.42
N PHE A 181 -4.18 -18.48 11.14
CA PHE A 181 -3.55 -19.23 10.04
C PHE A 181 -2.23 -18.62 9.57
N LEU A 182 -1.90 -17.41 10.02
CA LEU A 182 -0.72 -16.68 9.59
C LEU A 182 0.49 -17.04 10.44
N PHE A 183 1.62 -17.19 9.75
CA PHE A 183 2.93 -17.40 10.34
C PHE A 183 3.93 -16.41 9.75
N TYR A 184 4.82 -15.87 10.58
CA TYR A 184 6.03 -15.21 10.15
C TYR A 184 7.10 -16.27 9.86
N LYS A 185 7.54 -16.34 8.60
CA LYS A 185 8.68 -17.14 8.15
C LYS A 185 9.95 -16.30 8.24
N HIS A 186 10.79 -16.61 9.22
CA HIS A 186 12.14 -16.06 9.35
C HIS A 186 13.16 -16.97 8.67
N ILE A 187 13.98 -16.41 7.80
CA ILE A 187 15.04 -17.14 7.10
C ILE A 187 16.34 -16.93 7.89
N THR A 188 16.87 -17.99 8.48
CA THR A 188 18.08 -17.95 9.34
C THR A 188 19.33 -18.52 8.65
N GLY A 189 19.19 -19.03 7.43
CA GLY A 189 20.27 -19.57 6.59
C GLY A 189 19.76 -19.81 5.17
N LEU A 190 20.54 -20.49 4.32
CA LEU A 190 20.18 -20.66 2.90
C LEU A 190 18.84 -21.38 2.71
N ASN A 191 18.59 -22.45 3.48
CA ASN A 191 17.36 -23.25 3.42
C ASN A 191 16.70 -23.48 4.79
N ASN A 192 17.21 -22.84 5.85
CA ASN A 192 16.67 -22.98 7.19
C ASN A 192 15.68 -21.86 7.47
N SER A 193 14.52 -22.20 7.99
CA SER A 193 13.49 -21.22 8.34
C SER A 193 12.81 -21.60 9.65
N THR A 194 12.46 -20.59 10.42
CA THR A 194 11.59 -20.71 11.60
C THR A 194 10.23 -20.11 11.26
N LEU A 195 9.16 -20.80 11.65
CA LEU A 195 7.79 -20.34 11.49
C LEU A 195 7.26 -19.94 12.86
N VAL A 196 6.88 -18.68 13.02
CA VAL A 196 6.38 -18.11 14.27
C VAL A 196 4.93 -17.67 14.05
N SER A 197 4.02 -18.00 14.96
CA SER A 197 2.65 -17.49 14.88
C SER A 197 2.63 -15.96 14.81
N VAL A 198 1.77 -15.39 13.97
CA VAL A 198 1.55 -13.93 13.93
C VAL A 198 0.90 -13.41 15.20
#